data_AF-A0A1F6DAG1-F1
#
_entry.id   AF-A0A1F6DAG1-F1
#
_cell.length_a   1.000
_cell.length_b   1.000
_cell.length_c   1.000
_cell.angle_alpha   90.00
_cell.angle_beta   90.00
_cell.angle_gamma   90.00
#
_symmetry.space_group_name_H-M   'P 1'
#
loop_
_entity.id
_entity.type
_entity.pdbx_description
1 polymer ?
#
loop_
_entity_poly.entity_id
_entity_poly.type
_entity_poly.pdbx_seq_one_letter_code
_entity_poly.pdbx_strand_id
1 'polypeptide(L)'
;MEQVLSAIEKAIDEALPGSGKPFAVFDFDNTCIINDMGDAIFAYLSGHELLRDRGLLGEIDTSPTYHERVYHINFAILEAGKSKASYVLNARLFSRFTPGEAEAIALAAITEEGVRLGSKMLYGHHIERGLALRRNVLTIMNYLRARGVEIWIISATAEPAIRAAMRHFGIEGNLVASRSVMQDGVYTSELVEPLSMFEGKLDCIKKFIDAEQAPLLVAGDSPNDLPMLEAGVLKVVVNRDNELAKIARERGWFLI
;
A
#
# COMPACT_ATOMS: atom_id res chain seq x y z
N MET A 1 -17.59 -9.39 14.48
CA MET A 1 -17.26 -8.93 13.11
C MET A 1 -18.51 -8.45 12.37
N GLU A 2 -19.56 -9.27 12.21
CA GLU A 2 -20.81 -8.85 11.54
C GLU A 2 -21.50 -7.62 12.18
N GLN A 3 -21.53 -7.57 13.51
CA GLN A 3 -22.02 -6.39 14.26
C GLN A 3 -21.22 -5.11 13.98
N VAL A 4 -19.90 -5.23 13.77
CA VAL A 4 -19.03 -4.07 13.49
C VAL A 4 -19.28 -3.56 12.07
N LEU A 5 -19.41 -4.46 11.09
CA LEU A 5 -19.74 -4.07 9.71
C LEU A 5 -21.09 -3.34 9.65
N SER A 6 -22.12 -3.86 10.33
CA SER A 6 -23.42 -3.18 10.41
C SER A 6 -23.34 -1.80 11.07
N ALA A 7 -22.48 -1.64 12.09
CA ALA A 7 -22.26 -0.33 12.71
C ALA A 7 -21.52 0.65 11.78
N ILE A 8 -20.55 0.18 11.00
CA ILE A 8 -19.86 0.98 9.97
C ILE A 8 -20.86 1.42 8.90
N GLU A 9 -21.67 0.50 8.39
CA GLU A 9 -22.71 0.76 7.39
C GLU A 9 -23.69 1.84 7.86
N LYS A 10 -24.19 1.72 9.09
CA LYS A 10 -25.06 2.73 9.70
C LYS A 10 -24.34 4.09 9.82
N ALA A 11 -23.09 4.11 10.27
CA ALA A 11 -22.33 5.35 10.40
C ALA A 11 -22.08 6.01 9.05
N ILE A 12 -21.87 5.23 7.98
CA ILE A 12 -21.78 5.73 6.60
C ILE A 12 -23.08 6.43 6.21
N ASP A 13 -24.23 5.77 6.40
CA ASP A 13 -25.55 6.36 6.08
C ASP A 13 -25.80 7.68 6.82
N GLU A 14 -25.42 7.76 8.09
CA GLU A 14 -25.58 8.96 8.93
C GLU A 14 -24.61 10.09 8.54
N ALA A 15 -23.43 9.76 8.01
CA ALA A 15 -22.39 10.71 7.67
C ALA A 15 -22.44 11.18 6.19
N LEU A 16 -23.28 10.58 5.35
CA LEU A 16 -23.42 10.99 3.95
C LEU A 16 -23.85 12.46 3.84
N PRO A 17 -23.14 13.27 3.04
CA PRO A 17 -23.52 14.67 2.86
C PRO A 17 -24.79 14.78 2.01
N GLY A 18 -25.63 15.77 2.31
CA GLY A 18 -26.85 16.05 1.53
C GLY A 18 -26.58 16.61 0.12
N SER A 19 -25.34 16.99 -0.19
CA SER A 19 -24.91 17.46 -1.51
C SER A 19 -23.40 17.28 -1.68
N GLY A 20 -22.90 17.31 -2.93
CA GLY A 20 -21.49 17.08 -3.25
C GLY A 20 -21.19 15.63 -3.64
N LYS A 21 -19.94 15.35 -3.97
CA LYS A 21 -19.46 13.99 -4.29
C LYS A 21 -18.58 13.50 -3.14
N PRO A 22 -19.11 12.71 -2.19
CA PRO A 22 -18.29 12.13 -1.14
C PRO A 22 -17.25 11.17 -1.72
N PHE A 23 -16.11 11.06 -1.05
CA PHE A 23 -15.08 10.09 -1.39
C PHE A 23 -14.57 9.39 -0.13
N ALA A 24 -14.01 8.21 -0.29
CA ALA A 24 -13.39 7.42 0.76
C ALA A 24 -11.99 6.98 0.33
N VAL A 25 -11.08 6.88 1.30
CA VAL A 25 -9.67 6.56 1.08
C VAL A 25 -9.31 5.26 1.78
N PHE A 26 -8.58 4.39 1.10
CA PHE A 26 -8.12 3.12 1.65
C PHE A 26 -6.62 2.98 1.40
N ASP A 27 -5.89 2.59 2.43
CA ASP A 27 -4.60 1.94 2.20
C ASP A 27 -4.80 0.58 1.51
N PHE A 28 -3.75 0.04 0.88
CA PHE A 28 -3.85 -1.20 0.12
C PHE A 28 -3.28 -2.41 0.86
N ASP A 29 -1.99 -2.38 1.16
CA ASP A 29 -1.24 -3.51 1.70
C ASP A 29 -1.69 -3.79 3.13
N ASN A 30 -1.99 -5.04 3.44
CA ASN A 30 -2.61 -5.45 4.72
C ASN A 30 -3.97 -4.80 5.11
N THR A 31 -4.43 -3.80 4.35
CA THR A 31 -5.72 -3.12 4.50
C THR A 31 -6.77 -3.69 3.53
N CYS A 32 -6.59 -3.55 2.22
CA CYS A 32 -7.48 -4.13 1.21
C CYS A 32 -7.21 -5.62 0.98
N ILE A 33 -5.97 -6.03 1.16
CA ILE A 33 -5.52 -7.41 1.06
C ILE A 33 -4.89 -7.86 2.38
N ILE A 34 -4.59 -9.15 2.48
CA ILE A 34 -3.74 -9.76 3.50
C ILE A 34 -2.34 -9.86 2.93
N ASN A 35 -1.34 -9.49 3.74
CA ASN A 35 0.06 -9.34 3.37
C ASN A 35 0.31 -8.15 2.42
N ASP A 36 1.55 -8.02 1.97
CA ASP A 36 2.09 -6.78 1.40
C ASP A 36 2.64 -7.02 -0.01
N MET A 37 2.15 -6.24 -0.97
CA MET A 37 2.60 -6.28 -2.36
C MET A 37 4.02 -5.74 -2.52
N GLY A 38 4.41 -4.72 -1.78
CA GLY A 38 5.77 -4.18 -1.81
C GLY A 38 6.79 -5.25 -1.39
N ASP A 39 6.52 -5.97 -0.29
CA ASP A 39 7.37 -7.06 0.19
C ASP A 39 7.41 -8.23 -0.80
N ALA A 40 6.26 -8.63 -1.37
CA ALA A 40 6.19 -9.68 -2.38
C ALA A 40 7.04 -9.33 -3.62
N ILE A 41 6.96 -8.09 -4.10
CA ILE A 41 7.74 -7.60 -5.24
C ILE A 41 9.22 -7.54 -4.92
N PHE A 42 9.57 -7.07 -3.72
CA PHE A 42 10.95 -6.97 -3.31
C PHE A 42 11.60 -8.35 -3.19
N ALA A 43 10.89 -9.31 -2.59
CA ALA A 43 11.32 -10.69 -2.51
C ALA A 43 11.47 -11.33 -3.90
N TYR A 44 10.49 -11.12 -4.79
CA TYR A 44 10.55 -11.64 -6.15
C TYR A 44 11.74 -11.07 -6.94
N LEU A 45 11.88 -9.74 -7.01
CA LEU A 45 12.97 -9.10 -7.74
C LEU A 45 14.35 -9.45 -7.18
N SER A 46 14.47 -9.63 -5.86
CA SER A 46 15.74 -9.99 -5.24
C SER A 46 16.06 -11.47 -5.46
N GLY A 47 15.13 -12.37 -5.14
CA GLY A 47 15.32 -13.82 -5.25
C GLY A 47 15.48 -14.34 -6.68
N HIS A 48 14.95 -13.62 -7.68
CA HIS A 48 15.16 -13.90 -9.11
C HIS A 48 16.27 -13.06 -9.74
N GLU A 49 17.01 -12.28 -8.94
CA GLU A 49 18.13 -11.46 -9.40
C GLU A 49 17.77 -10.46 -10.52
N LEU A 50 16.59 -9.84 -10.42
CA LEU A 50 16.02 -8.98 -11.46
C LEU A 50 16.21 -7.47 -11.22
N LEU A 51 16.70 -7.01 -10.07
CA LEU A 51 16.99 -5.58 -9.83
C LEU A 51 17.90 -4.99 -10.92
N ARG A 52 17.39 -4.02 -11.68
CA ARG A 52 18.09 -3.44 -12.84
C ARG A 52 18.89 -2.18 -12.49
N ASP A 53 18.36 -1.34 -11.62
CA ASP A 53 19.11 -0.19 -11.13
C ASP A 53 20.20 -0.66 -10.16
N ARG A 54 21.46 -0.53 -10.57
CA ARG A 54 22.62 -0.92 -9.75
C ARG A 54 23.01 0.14 -8.71
N GLY A 55 22.31 1.28 -8.69
CA GLY A 55 22.56 2.41 -7.82
C GLY A 55 21.61 2.54 -6.62
N LEU A 56 20.75 1.55 -6.35
CA LEU A 56 19.72 1.67 -5.29
C LEU A 56 20.30 1.94 -3.88
N LEU A 57 21.55 1.56 -3.64
CA LEU A 57 22.25 1.75 -2.36
C LEU A 57 23.03 3.08 -2.28
N GLY A 58 22.91 3.95 -3.30
CA GLY A 58 23.63 5.23 -3.38
C GLY A 58 24.98 5.14 -4.10
N GLU A 59 25.47 3.94 -4.37
CA GLU A 59 26.67 3.66 -5.18
C GLU A 59 26.34 2.60 -6.24
N ILE A 60 27.04 2.64 -7.38
CA ILE A 60 26.92 1.58 -8.40
C ILE A 60 27.60 0.33 -7.89
N ASP A 61 26.82 -0.74 -7.70
CA ASP A 61 27.33 -2.05 -7.35
C ASP A 61 27.01 -3.07 -8.45
N THR A 62 28.08 -3.66 -9.01
CA THR A 62 28.02 -4.67 -10.08
C THR A 62 28.41 -6.06 -9.59
N SER A 63 28.55 -6.23 -8.27
CA SER A 63 28.88 -7.51 -7.66
C SER A 63 27.77 -8.55 -7.91
N PRO A 64 28.14 -9.83 -8.01
CA PRO A 64 27.16 -10.91 -8.20
C PRO A 64 26.20 -11.02 -7.00
N THR A 65 26.60 -10.54 -5.83
CA THR A 65 25.77 -10.56 -4.61
C THR A 65 24.88 -9.32 -4.45
N TYR A 66 24.81 -8.45 -5.46
CA TYR A 66 24.06 -7.19 -5.38
C TYR A 66 22.63 -7.35 -4.85
N HIS A 67 21.89 -8.33 -5.38
CA HIS A 67 20.48 -8.54 -5.07
C HIS A 67 20.28 -8.93 -3.61
N GLU A 68 21.08 -9.88 -3.14
CA GLU A 68 21.15 -10.30 -1.73
C GLU A 68 21.58 -9.13 -0.82
N ARG A 69 22.59 -8.34 -1.22
CA ARG A 69 23.04 -7.16 -0.46
C ARG A 69 21.93 -6.11 -0.30
N VAL A 70 21.22 -5.77 -1.37
CA VAL A 70 20.09 -4.83 -1.32
C VAL A 70 19.03 -5.35 -0.35
N TYR A 71 18.74 -6.65 -0.41
CA TYR A 71 17.80 -7.30 0.49
C TYR A 71 18.23 -7.19 1.96
N HIS A 72 19.45 -7.61 2.31
CA HIS A 72 19.96 -7.50 3.69
C HIS A 72 20.00 -6.06 4.20
N ILE A 73 20.38 -5.10 3.36
CA ILE A 73 20.42 -3.69 3.75
C ILE A 73 19.03 -3.17 4.08
N ASN A 74 18.00 -3.55 3.32
CA ASN A 74 16.63 -3.16 3.64
C ASN A 74 16.19 -3.70 5.01
N PHE A 75 16.50 -4.96 5.33
CA PHE A 75 16.22 -5.53 6.65
C PHE A 75 16.98 -4.80 7.76
N ALA A 76 18.27 -4.51 7.55
CA ALA A 76 19.07 -3.74 8.51
C ALA A 76 18.53 -2.32 8.73
N ILE A 77 17.98 -1.67 7.68
CA ILE A 77 17.31 -0.36 7.79
C ILE A 77 16.06 -0.46 8.68
N LEU A 78 15.25 -1.51 8.50
CA LEU A 78 14.05 -1.75 9.30
C LEU A 78 14.40 -2.06 10.76
N GLU A 79 15.39 -2.93 11.02
CA GLU A 79 15.88 -3.24 12.36
C GLU A 79 16.44 -2.00 13.10
N ALA A 80 17.04 -1.07 12.35
CA ALA A 80 17.50 0.21 12.88
C ALA A 80 16.37 1.23 13.11
N GLY A 81 15.10 0.86 12.89
CA GLY A 81 13.93 1.73 13.07
C GLY A 81 13.78 2.82 11.99
N LYS A 82 14.43 2.68 10.84
CA LYS A 82 14.46 3.68 9.76
C LYS A 82 13.45 3.36 8.66
N SER A 83 12.20 3.08 9.02
CA SER A 83 11.15 2.58 8.10
C SER A 83 10.96 3.46 6.86
N LYS A 84 11.03 4.80 6.99
CA LYS A 84 10.90 5.70 5.83
C LYS A 84 11.99 5.47 4.77
N ALA A 85 13.22 5.16 5.18
CA ALA A 85 14.30 4.85 4.24
C ALA A 85 14.06 3.52 3.51
N SER A 86 13.51 2.52 4.20
CA SER A 86 13.11 1.24 3.58
C SER A 86 11.99 1.44 2.55
N TYR A 87 10.99 2.26 2.89
CA TYR A 87 9.90 2.58 1.97
C TYR A 87 10.39 3.30 0.70
N VAL A 88 11.30 4.26 0.86
CA VAL A 88 11.92 4.97 -0.28
C VAL A 88 12.75 4.02 -1.15
N LEU A 89 13.48 3.07 -0.55
CA LEU A 89 14.20 2.03 -1.30
C LEU A 89 13.22 1.15 -2.10
N ASN A 90 12.18 0.65 -1.45
CA ASN A 90 11.17 -0.22 -2.07
C ASN A 90 10.39 0.48 -3.20
N ALA A 91 10.09 1.77 -3.05
CA ALA A 91 9.44 2.56 -4.10
C ALA A 91 10.26 2.67 -5.39
N ARG A 92 11.57 2.43 -5.34
CA ARG A 92 12.50 2.53 -6.48
C ARG A 92 12.79 1.20 -7.18
N LEU A 93 12.21 0.09 -6.73
CA LEU A 93 12.54 -1.26 -7.23
C LEU A 93 12.30 -1.45 -8.74
N PHE A 94 11.36 -0.70 -9.31
CA PHE A 94 11.10 -0.70 -10.75
C PHE A 94 11.96 0.27 -11.56
N SER A 95 12.95 0.93 -10.96
CA SER A 95 13.91 1.76 -11.71
C SER A 95 14.59 0.93 -12.80
N ARG A 96 14.69 1.50 -14.02
CA ARG A 96 15.18 0.90 -15.27
C ARG A 96 14.27 -0.18 -15.89
N PHE A 97 13.02 -0.28 -15.46
CA PHE A 97 11.99 -1.06 -16.15
C PHE A 97 11.09 -0.16 -16.99
N THR A 98 10.60 -0.67 -18.10
CA THR A 98 9.44 -0.10 -18.80
C THR A 98 8.15 -0.40 -18.02
N PRO A 99 7.06 0.36 -18.23
CA PRO A 99 5.77 0.07 -17.61
C PRO A 99 5.27 -1.36 -17.85
N GLY A 100 5.41 -1.87 -19.08
CA GLY A 100 4.98 -3.23 -19.42
C GLY A 100 5.78 -4.33 -18.72
N GLU A 101 7.09 -4.13 -18.54
CA GLU A 101 7.92 -5.08 -17.79
C GLU A 101 7.61 -5.03 -16.29
N ALA A 102 7.41 -3.84 -15.73
CA ALA A 102 7.02 -3.69 -14.32
C ALA A 102 5.68 -4.37 -14.03
N GLU A 103 4.69 -4.24 -14.93
CA GLU A 103 3.43 -4.95 -14.84
C GLU A 103 3.60 -6.48 -14.93
N ALA A 104 4.40 -6.97 -15.87
CA ALA A 104 4.65 -8.40 -16.03
C ALA A 104 5.33 -9.00 -14.79
N ILE A 105 6.31 -8.29 -14.21
CA ILE A 105 6.96 -8.68 -12.96
C ILE A 105 5.97 -8.68 -11.82
N ALA A 106 5.12 -7.66 -11.72
CA ALA A 106 4.14 -7.59 -10.65
C ALA A 106 3.15 -8.76 -10.72
N LEU A 107 2.66 -9.10 -11.91
CA LEU A 107 1.79 -10.26 -12.10
C LEU A 107 2.51 -11.58 -11.79
N ALA A 108 3.78 -11.71 -12.17
CA ALA A 108 4.56 -12.91 -11.88
C ALA A 108 4.77 -13.09 -10.37
N ALA A 109 5.10 -12.02 -9.65
CA ALA A 109 5.23 -12.04 -8.19
C ALA A 109 3.91 -12.44 -7.50
N ILE A 110 2.77 -11.85 -7.91
CA ILE A 110 1.45 -12.22 -7.38
C ILE A 110 1.15 -13.70 -7.60
N THR A 111 1.47 -14.20 -8.80
CA THR A 111 1.24 -15.59 -9.19
C THR A 111 2.10 -16.56 -8.36
N GLU A 112 3.37 -16.21 -8.13
CA GLU A 112 4.30 -17.01 -7.33
C GLU A 112 3.94 -17.02 -5.84
N GLU A 113 3.54 -15.87 -5.28
CA GLU A 113 3.01 -15.78 -3.92
C GLU A 113 1.82 -16.72 -3.75
N GLY A 114 0.89 -16.68 -4.69
CA GLY A 114 -0.37 -17.40 -4.64
C GLY A 114 -1.24 -16.94 -3.46
N VAL A 115 -2.28 -17.71 -3.14
CA VAL A 115 -3.27 -17.35 -2.12
C VAL A 115 -3.10 -18.07 -0.78
N ARG A 116 -2.15 -19.00 -0.70
CA ARG A 116 -1.94 -19.80 0.52
C ARG A 116 -1.10 -19.00 1.50
N LEU A 117 -1.75 -18.52 2.55
CA LEU A 117 -1.11 -17.78 3.64
C LEU A 117 -0.12 -18.67 4.40
N GLY A 118 1.01 -18.10 4.78
CA GLY A 118 2.07 -18.74 5.56
C GLY A 118 3.31 -17.87 5.61
N SER A 119 4.48 -18.49 5.74
CA SER A 119 5.75 -17.79 5.66
C SER A 119 6.72 -18.52 4.72
N LYS A 120 7.75 -17.80 4.28
CA LYS A 120 8.87 -18.33 3.51
C LYS A 120 10.19 -17.69 3.97
N MET A 121 11.30 -18.25 3.51
CA MET A 121 12.65 -17.74 3.77
C MET A 121 13.26 -17.18 2.49
N LEU A 122 13.88 -16.02 2.57
CA LEU A 122 14.73 -15.48 1.52
C LEU A 122 15.96 -14.84 2.15
N TYR A 123 17.16 -15.25 1.70
CA TYR A 123 18.45 -14.79 2.23
C TYR A 123 18.53 -14.80 3.77
N GLY A 124 18.01 -15.86 4.40
CA GLY A 124 18.05 -16.00 5.86
C GLY A 124 17.01 -15.18 6.63
N HIS A 125 16.11 -14.47 5.97
CA HIS A 125 15.02 -13.71 6.59
C HIS A 125 13.66 -14.40 6.42
N HIS A 126 12.86 -14.42 7.48
CA HIS A 126 11.47 -14.82 7.43
C HIS A 126 10.63 -13.70 6.82
N ILE A 127 9.81 -14.04 5.83
CA ILE A 127 8.82 -13.13 5.25
C ILE A 127 7.46 -13.82 5.15
N GLU A 128 6.40 -13.02 5.18
CA GLU A 128 5.04 -13.48 4.94
C GLU A 128 4.92 -14.03 3.52
N ARG A 129 4.02 -15.01 3.35
CA ARG A 129 3.74 -15.64 2.07
C ARG A 129 2.25 -15.60 1.78
N GLY A 130 1.92 -15.38 0.51
CA GLY A 130 0.59 -15.48 -0.04
C GLY A 130 -0.19 -14.17 0.12
N LEU A 131 -1.09 -13.92 -0.82
CA LEU A 131 -1.88 -12.70 -0.91
C LEU A 131 -3.36 -13.07 -1.01
N ALA A 132 -4.21 -12.40 -0.23
CA ALA A 132 -5.65 -12.69 -0.23
C ALA A 132 -6.48 -11.43 0.00
N LEU A 133 -7.70 -11.38 -0.55
CA LEU A 133 -8.63 -10.27 -0.30
C LEU A 133 -9.09 -10.19 1.16
N ARG A 134 -9.11 -8.98 1.73
CA ARG A 134 -9.86 -8.71 2.97
C ARG A 134 -11.32 -8.43 2.63
N ARG A 135 -12.14 -9.47 2.74
CA ARG A 135 -13.56 -9.45 2.36
C ARG A 135 -14.39 -8.41 3.13
N ASN A 136 -14.05 -8.15 4.39
CA ASN A 136 -14.68 -7.11 5.21
C ASN A 136 -14.44 -5.72 4.64
N VAL A 137 -13.20 -5.39 4.24
CA VAL A 137 -12.88 -4.11 3.59
C VAL A 137 -13.56 -3.99 2.22
N LEU A 138 -13.57 -5.07 1.43
CA LEU A 138 -14.29 -5.08 0.15
C LEU A 138 -15.81 -4.86 0.33
N THR A 139 -16.39 -5.39 1.41
CA THR A 139 -17.81 -5.17 1.74
C THR A 139 -18.08 -3.69 2.02
N ILE A 140 -17.22 -3.03 2.80
CA ILE A 140 -17.31 -1.59 3.07
C ILE A 140 -17.18 -0.78 1.77
N MET A 141 -16.19 -1.11 0.92
CA MET A 141 -16.02 -0.43 -0.37
C MET A 141 -17.25 -0.57 -1.28
N ASN A 142 -17.83 -1.77 -1.38
CA ASN A 142 -19.03 -2.01 -2.16
C ASN A 142 -20.22 -1.21 -1.62
N TYR A 143 -20.37 -1.15 -0.30
CA TYR A 143 -21.44 -0.41 0.36
C TYR A 143 -21.35 1.10 0.11
N LEU A 144 -20.14 1.66 0.17
CA LEU A 144 -19.83 3.05 -0.17
C LEU A 144 -20.12 3.34 -1.66
N ARG A 145 -19.65 2.48 -2.58
CA ARG A 145 -19.90 2.64 -4.02
C ARG A 145 -21.39 2.65 -4.36
N ALA A 146 -22.19 1.80 -3.70
CA ALA A 146 -23.65 1.78 -3.88
C ALA A 146 -24.35 3.10 -3.48
N ARG A 147 -23.66 3.97 -2.73
CA ARG A 147 -24.13 5.31 -2.32
C ARG A 147 -23.51 6.44 -3.13
N GLY A 148 -22.81 6.12 -4.21
CA GLY A 148 -22.13 7.11 -5.04
C GLY A 148 -20.89 7.72 -4.38
N VAL A 149 -20.33 7.07 -3.34
CA VAL A 149 -19.05 7.49 -2.76
C VAL A 149 -17.92 7.01 -3.66
N GLU A 150 -17.06 7.94 -4.08
CA GLU A 150 -15.89 7.61 -4.88
C GLU A 150 -14.81 6.90 -4.03
N ILE A 151 -14.20 5.85 -4.58
CA ILE A 151 -13.17 5.08 -3.87
C ILE A 151 -11.79 5.46 -4.37
N TRP A 152 -10.92 5.84 -3.43
CA TRP A 152 -9.51 6.13 -3.67
C TRP A 152 -8.63 5.18 -2.87
N ILE A 153 -7.60 4.65 -3.52
CA ILE A 153 -6.54 3.86 -2.91
C ILE A 153 -5.31 4.75 -2.76
N ILE A 154 -4.74 4.82 -1.55
CA ILE A 154 -3.47 5.51 -1.28
C ILE A 154 -2.47 4.53 -0.66
N SER A 155 -1.49 4.10 -1.44
CA SER A 155 -0.48 3.13 -1.01
C SER A 155 0.94 3.68 -1.12
N ALA A 156 1.80 3.30 -0.18
CA ALA A 156 3.23 3.60 -0.25
C ALA A 156 3.99 2.68 -1.22
N THR A 157 3.39 1.56 -1.61
CA THR A 157 3.97 0.61 -2.57
C THR A 157 4.02 1.23 -3.96
N ALA A 158 4.97 0.77 -4.78
CA ALA A 158 5.14 1.25 -6.14
C ALA A 158 3.87 1.03 -7.00
N GLU A 159 3.48 2.03 -7.78
CA GLU A 159 2.25 2.05 -8.57
C GLU A 159 2.06 0.82 -9.48
N PRO A 160 3.07 0.30 -10.21
CA PRO A 160 2.89 -0.88 -11.05
C PRO A 160 2.44 -2.11 -10.26
N ALA A 161 2.94 -2.29 -9.03
CA ALA A 161 2.58 -3.41 -8.17
C ALA A 161 1.13 -3.31 -7.70
N ILE A 162 0.71 -2.15 -7.20
CA ILE A 162 -0.67 -1.94 -6.74
C ILE A 162 -1.66 -2.03 -7.89
N ARG A 163 -1.33 -1.49 -9.08
CA ARG A 163 -2.20 -1.64 -10.26
C ARG A 163 -2.39 -3.10 -10.66
N ALA A 164 -1.32 -3.90 -10.64
CA ALA A 164 -1.40 -5.32 -10.94
C ALA A 164 -2.25 -6.06 -9.89
N ALA A 165 -2.08 -5.74 -8.60
CA ALA A 165 -2.85 -6.34 -7.51
C ALA A 165 -4.33 -5.96 -7.57
N MET A 166 -4.65 -4.69 -7.82
CA MET A 166 -6.03 -4.22 -8.01
C MET A 166 -6.72 -4.99 -9.15
N ARG A 167 -6.05 -5.16 -10.30
CA ARG A 167 -6.58 -5.97 -11.42
C ARG A 167 -6.73 -7.43 -11.05
N HIS A 168 -5.74 -8.02 -10.40
CA HIS A 168 -5.74 -9.44 -10.02
C HIS A 168 -6.86 -9.77 -9.04
N PHE A 169 -7.09 -8.90 -8.06
CA PHE A 169 -8.09 -9.10 -7.01
C PHE A 169 -9.47 -8.48 -7.33
N GLY A 170 -9.61 -7.78 -8.46
CA GLY A 170 -10.87 -7.10 -8.81
C GLY A 170 -11.24 -5.95 -7.86
N ILE A 171 -10.23 -5.25 -7.33
CA ILE A 171 -10.44 -4.06 -6.49
C ILE A 171 -10.54 -2.84 -7.40
N GLU A 172 -11.73 -2.24 -7.46
CA GLU A 172 -12.00 -1.04 -8.24
C GLU A 172 -11.86 0.24 -7.41
N GLY A 173 -11.22 1.24 -7.98
CA GLY A 173 -11.03 2.56 -7.38
C GLY A 173 -9.98 3.38 -8.15
N ASN A 174 -9.90 4.66 -7.83
CA ASN A 174 -8.80 5.52 -8.27
C ASN A 174 -7.55 5.22 -7.44
N LEU A 175 -6.35 5.45 -8.00
CA LEU A 175 -5.09 5.09 -7.35
C LEU A 175 -4.13 6.28 -7.24
N VAL A 176 -3.63 6.50 -6.03
CA VAL A 176 -2.43 7.29 -5.73
C VAL A 176 -1.41 6.36 -5.06
N ALA A 177 -0.32 6.06 -5.75
CA ALA A 177 0.73 5.18 -5.27
C ALA A 177 2.11 5.79 -5.49
N SER A 178 3.15 5.22 -4.86
CA SER A 178 4.51 5.71 -5.05
C SER A 178 4.93 5.51 -6.49
N ARG A 179 5.41 6.58 -7.12
CA ARG A 179 5.66 6.62 -8.56
C ARG A 179 7.04 7.17 -8.83
N SER A 180 7.81 6.44 -9.62
CA SER A 180 9.02 6.94 -10.23
C SER A 180 8.72 7.93 -11.36
N VAL A 181 9.57 8.93 -11.52
CA VAL A 181 9.64 9.74 -12.74
C VAL A 181 9.93 8.81 -13.93
N MET A 182 9.32 9.09 -15.07
CA MET A 182 9.53 8.34 -16.30
C MET A 182 10.39 9.15 -17.26
N GLN A 183 11.46 8.53 -17.76
CA GLN A 183 12.39 9.12 -18.71
C GLN A 183 12.77 8.08 -19.75
N ASP A 184 12.75 8.46 -21.04
CA ASP A 184 13.12 7.59 -22.17
C ASP A 184 12.39 6.23 -22.18
N GLY A 185 11.12 6.22 -21.76
CA GLY A 185 10.26 5.03 -21.74
C GLY A 185 10.50 4.07 -20.56
N VAL A 186 11.38 4.41 -19.62
CA VAL A 186 11.65 3.63 -18.41
C VAL A 186 11.43 4.45 -17.14
N TYR A 187 11.16 3.77 -16.03
CA TYR A 187 11.16 4.40 -14.71
C TYR A 187 12.58 4.75 -14.27
N THR A 188 12.75 5.91 -13.63
CA THR A 188 13.99 6.30 -12.96
C THR A 188 13.93 5.97 -11.46
N SER A 189 15.01 6.24 -10.72
CA SER A 189 15.02 6.15 -9.25
C SER A 189 14.56 7.43 -8.56
N GLU A 190 14.26 8.48 -9.32
CA GLU A 190 13.63 9.71 -8.81
C GLU A 190 12.14 9.45 -8.57
N LEU A 191 11.63 9.82 -7.40
CA LEU A 191 10.23 9.63 -7.03
C LEU A 191 9.45 10.94 -7.18
N VAL A 192 8.20 10.85 -7.61
CA VAL A 192 7.28 11.99 -7.75
C VAL A 192 6.73 12.39 -6.38
N GLU A 193 6.92 13.65 -6.00
CA GLU A 193 6.41 14.21 -4.74
C GLU A 193 4.96 14.75 -4.84
N PRO A 194 4.16 14.71 -3.75
CA PRO A 194 4.47 14.13 -2.45
C PRO A 194 4.48 12.59 -2.51
N LEU A 195 5.36 11.97 -1.73
CA LEU A 195 5.37 10.52 -1.56
C LEU A 195 4.11 10.05 -0.81
N SER A 196 3.45 9.00 -1.29
CA SER A 196 2.23 8.44 -0.70
C SER A 196 2.48 7.55 0.53
N MET A 197 3.34 8.02 1.44
CA MET A 197 3.78 7.32 2.65
C MET A 197 3.83 8.26 3.85
N PHE A 198 3.51 7.75 5.04
CA PHE A 198 3.48 8.53 6.28
C PHE A 198 2.64 9.81 6.13
N GLU A 199 3.16 10.97 6.54
CA GLU A 199 2.49 12.27 6.42
C GLU A 199 2.13 12.61 4.97
N GLY A 200 2.94 12.14 4.02
CA GLY A 200 2.72 12.37 2.59
C GLY A 200 1.47 11.69 2.04
N LYS A 201 0.87 10.72 2.75
CA LYS A 201 -0.48 10.22 2.42
C LYS A 201 -1.54 11.31 2.53
N LEU A 202 -1.46 12.16 3.57
CA LEU A 202 -2.36 13.30 3.71
C LEU A 202 -2.08 14.37 2.65
N ASP A 203 -0.80 14.62 2.34
CA ASP A 203 -0.44 15.56 1.26
C ASP A 203 -0.95 15.08 -0.11
N CYS A 204 -0.92 13.77 -0.36
CA CYS A 204 -1.49 13.15 -1.55
C CYS A 204 -3.00 13.37 -1.65
N ILE A 205 -3.75 13.21 -0.55
CA ILE A 205 -5.20 13.50 -0.52
C ILE A 205 -5.43 14.94 -0.95
N LYS A 206 -4.74 15.88 -0.31
CA LYS A 206 -4.92 17.31 -0.55
C LYS A 206 -4.54 17.72 -1.98
N LYS A 207 -3.51 17.11 -2.55
CA LYS A 207 -2.99 17.48 -3.87
C LYS A 207 -3.74 16.82 -5.03
N PHE A 208 -4.13 15.55 -4.87
CA PHE A 208 -4.59 14.73 -5.99
C PHE A 208 -6.08 14.35 -5.92
N ILE A 209 -6.72 14.52 -4.76
CA ILE A 209 -8.12 14.12 -4.55
C ILE A 209 -8.97 15.36 -4.29
N ASP A 210 -8.85 15.94 -3.09
CA ASP A 210 -9.54 17.16 -2.71
C ASP A 210 -8.78 17.87 -1.58
N ALA A 211 -8.54 19.17 -1.74
CA ALA A 211 -7.77 19.97 -0.79
C ALA A 211 -8.56 20.35 0.46
N GLU A 212 -9.88 20.46 0.34
CA GLU A 212 -10.75 21.07 1.35
C GLU A 212 -11.75 20.06 1.94
N GLN A 213 -12.27 19.16 1.11
CA GLN A 213 -13.24 18.17 1.54
C GLN A 213 -12.56 17.00 2.28
N ALA A 214 -12.99 16.73 3.52
CA ALA A 214 -12.56 15.56 4.26
C ALA A 214 -13.08 14.26 3.60
N PRO A 215 -12.29 13.17 3.57
CA PRO A 215 -12.79 11.87 3.17
C PRO A 215 -13.93 11.44 4.12
N LEU A 216 -15.01 10.92 3.56
CA LEU A 216 -16.12 10.36 4.34
C LEU A 216 -15.65 9.21 5.23
N LEU A 217 -14.79 8.35 4.70
CA LEU A 217 -14.21 7.22 5.40
C LEU A 217 -12.75 7.06 5.01
N VAL A 218 -11.91 6.77 6.00
CA VAL A 218 -10.52 6.37 5.77
C VAL A 218 -10.26 5.01 6.42
N ALA A 219 -9.60 4.12 5.69
CA ALA A 219 -9.17 2.83 6.20
C ALA A 219 -7.66 2.61 6.09
N GLY A 220 -7.06 2.03 7.13
CA GLY A 220 -5.63 1.68 7.17
C GLY A 220 -5.33 0.62 8.22
N ASP A 221 -4.12 0.08 8.22
CA ASP A 221 -3.69 -0.98 9.13
C ASP A 221 -2.47 -0.60 9.96
N SER A 222 -1.75 0.47 9.62
CA SER A 222 -0.45 0.80 10.19
C SER A 222 -0.37 2.22 10.79
N PRO A 223 0.52 2.49 11.75
CA PRO A 223 0.75 3.86 12.23
C PRO A 223 1.13 4.85 11.12
N ASN A 224 1.64 4.38 9.98
CA ASN A 224 1.94 5.21 8.81
C ASN A 224 0.68 5.83 8.20
N ASP A 225 -0.49 5.25 8.45
CA ASP A 225 -1.78 5.71 7.96
C ASP A 225 -2.44 6.74 8.89
N LEU A 226 -1.89 6.94 10.09
CA LEU A 226 -2.47 7.82 11.09
C LEU A 226 -2.75 9.23 10.55
N PRO A 227 -1.85 9.91 9.79
CA PRO A 227 -2.13 11.23 9.25
C PRO A 227 -3.36 11.30 8.33
N MET A 228 -3.57 10.28 7.48
CA MET A 228 -4.77 10.25 6.63
C MET A 228 -6.02 9.82 7.40
N LEU A 229 -5.89 8.90 8.36
CA LEU A 229 -7.01 8.47 9.21
C LEU A 229 -7.57 9.65 10.00
N GLU A 230 -6.72 10.49 10.58
CA GLU A 230 -7.13 11.69 11.33
C GLU A 230 -7.95 12.67 10.49
N ALA A 231 -7.71 12.73 9.18
CA ALA A 231 -8.45 13.59 8.26
C ALA A 231 -9.84 13.06 7.90
N GLY A 232 -10.10 11.76 8.07
CA GLY A 232 -11.37 11.13 7.72
C GLY A 232 -12.50 11.44 8.69
N VAL A 233 -13.74 11.52 8.21
CA VAL A 233 -14.93 11.62 9.09
C VAL A 233 -15.10 10.31 9.87
N LEU A 234 -15.18 9.19 9.15
CA LEU A 234 -15.19 7.84 9.71
C LEU A 234 -13.81 7.20 9.57
N LYS A 235 -13.41 6.43 10.59
CA LYS A 235 -12.07 5.84 10.70
C LYS A 235 -12.21 4.34 10.94
N VAL A 236 -11.68 3.56 10.02
CA VAL A 236 -11.70 2.09 10.07
C VAL A 236 -10.27 1.58 10.13
N VAL A 237 -9.93 0.88 11.20
CA VAL A 237 -8.61 0.29 11.38
C VAL A 237 -8.69 -1.21 11.24
N VAL A 238 -7.83 -1.79 10.43
CA VAL A 238 -7.65 -3.25 10.38
C VAL A 238 -6.79 -3.67 11.57
N ASN A 239 -7.29 -4.59 12.40
CA ASN A 239 -6.54 -5.03 13.57
C ASN A 239 -5.34 -5.91 13.17
N ARG A 240 -4.15 -5.34 13.32
CA ARG A 240 -2.85 -6.03 13.19
C ARG A 240 -2.10 -6.13 14.52
N ASP A 241 -2.79 -5.88 15.64
CA ASP A 241 -2.22 -5.89 16.99
C ASP A 241 -1.00 -4.96 17.15
N ASN A 242 -1.00 -3.86 16.41
CA ASN A 242 0.04 -2.83 16.44
C ASN A 242 -0.44 -1.56 17.16
N GLU A 243 0.40 -0.51 17.13
CA GLU A 243 0.09 0.75 17.81
C GLU A 243 -1.16 1.45 17.26
N LEU A 244 -1.42 1.37 15.94
CA LEU A 244 -2.64 1.94 15.37
C LEU A 244 -3.89 1.25 15.92
N ALA A 245 -3.85 -0.07 16.09
CA ALA A 245 -4.97 -0.81 16.68
C ALA A 245 -5.20 -0.43 18.16
N LYS A 246 -4.16 -0.04 18.91
CA LYS A 246 -4.33 0.50 20.27
C LYS A 246 -5.00 1.87 20.24
N ILE A 247 -4.50 2.78 19.39
CA ILE A 247 -5.08 4.11 19.16
C ILE A 247 -6.56 3.99 18.79
N ALA A 248 -6.91 3.07 17.90
CA ALA A 248 -8.29 2.84 17.48
C ALA A 248 -9.19 2.45 18.65
N ARG A 249 -8.73 1.54 19.52
CA ARG A 249 -9.49 1.11 20.72
C ARG A 249 -9.66 2.27 21.71
N GLU A 250 -8.60 3.03 21.97
CA GLU A 250 -8.62 4.16 22.90
C GLU A 250 -9.54 5.29 22.45
N ARG A 251 -9.61 5.53 21.13
CA ARG A 251 -10.37 6.62 20.52
C ARG A 251 -11.75 6.21 20.00
N GLY A 252 -12.13 4.94 20.17
CA GLY A 252 -13.41 4.42 19.71
C GLY A 252 -13.56 4.41 18.18
N TRP A 253 -12.47 4.29 17.44
CA TRP A 253 -12.52 4.09 15.98
C TRP A 253 -12.98 2.67 15.66
N PHE A 254 -13.55 2.46 14.47
CA PHE A 254 -13.96 1.11 14.07
C PHE A 254 -12.73 0.22 13.91
N LEU A 255 -12.80 -0.98 14.47
CA LEU A 255 -11.73 -1.97 14.41
C LEU A 255 -12.26 -3.27 13.79
N ILE A 256 -11.66 -3.72 12.69
CA ILE A 256 -12.11 -4.88 11.89
C ILE A 256 -11.04 -5.96 11.71
#